data_AF-A0A356IZ56-F1
#
_entry.id   AF-A0A356IZ56-F1
#
_cell.length_a   1.000
_cell.length_b   1.000
_cell.length_c   1.000
_cell.angle_alpha   90.00
_cell.angle_beta   90.00
_cell.angle_gamma   90.00
#
_symmetry.space_group_name_H-M   'P 1'
#
loop_
_entity.id
_entity.type
_entity.pdbx_description
1 polymer ?
#
loop_
_entity_poly.entity_id
_entity_poly.type
_entity_poly.pdbx_seq_one_letter_code
_entity_poly.pdbx_strand_id
1 'polypeptide(L)'
;MKEHYHFIGIGGIGMGALAILLLKKGYKVSGSDLRENQMTRDLRKQGARVTIGHAKENIAGADFVIFSSAVAQDNPELQQARDKKIPVMQRAQLLVELMRGQTAITVAGAHGKTTTTSMISNMLIKAGLRPTTAIGGMVTSGPSGYQASLGEGKYFVAETDESDGSFLKFSPKYSVITNIDFEHIDYFHDWDGILRAYARFIGRTARDGLLIACGDDGNLRGLLAQSLCPVRTYGFGPDNDVTAQNISLDASGARFECLLQGKSLGTIQLQVPGKHNVVNAMACVALGLHLGIGWEVIRASLGEYTNVQRRFQIKAKFGDIWVVDDYAHHPTEIKATLAAARQMGRKRVLAIFQPHRYTRVQSLWDEIAKSFFGLDYLILTDIYAASEKPIEGITSAKLKERIEQENPCPVVYLDKKDVARHVIDLATPGDLVIVLGAGDITYVADELAWAVQGDQNDGQPRPGAPLTATLGNYDIKQLGRIGVLMGGYSSEREISLRSGTAVAESLKRQGGEVVSIDITVRDKEKITSLARSYSLDVAFIALHGRLGEDGAIQ
;
A
#
# COMPACT_ATOMS: atom_id res chain seq x y z
N MET A 1 -36.34 -9.21 2.97
CA MET A 1 -34.94 -9.73 2.99
C MET A 1 -34.03 -8.56 2.69
N LYS A 2 -32.85 -8.47 3.32
CA LYS A 2 -31.86 -7.45 2.94
C LYS A 2 -31.25 -7.83 1.59
N GLU A 3 -31.03 -6.82 0.75
CA GLU A 3 -30.47 -6.98 -0.60
C GLU A 3 -29.10 -7.66 -0.58
N HIS A 4 -28.79 -8.37 -1.67
CA HIS A 4 -27.59 -9.15 -1.87
C HIS A 4 -26.67 -8.54 -2.95
N TYR A 5 -25.48 -8.15 -2.51
CA TYR A 5 -24.44 -7.54 -3.33
C TYR A 5 -23.35 -8.58 -3.64
N HIS A 6 -23.12 -8.87 -4.92
CA HIS A 6 -22.05 -9.75 -5.38
C HIS A 6 -20.90 -8.97 -5.99
N PHE A 7 -19.67 -9.17 -5.52
CA PHE A 7 -18.48 -8.47 -5.96
C PHE A 7 -17.60 -9.34 -6.87
N ILE A 8 -17.28 -8.86 -8.07
CA ILE A 8 -16.27 -9.46 -8.95
C ILE A 8 -14.93 -8.77 -8.69
N GLY A 9 -13.94 -9.52 -8.19
CA GLY A 9 -12.66 -8.99 -7.72
C GLY A 9 -12.74 -8.45 -6.28
N ILE A 10 -13.40 -9.18 -5.38
CA ILE A 10 -13.68 -8.75 -4.01
C ILE A 10 -12.41 -8.62 -3.13
N GLY A 11 -11.32 -9.29 -3.51
CA GLY A 11 -10.04 -9.28 -2.80
C GLY A 11 -9.21 -8.01 -3.01
N GLY A 12 -9.59 -7.14 -3.96
CA GLY A 12 -8.94 -5.85 -4.14
C GLY A 12 -9.23 -4.88 -2.99
N ILE A 13 -8.25 -4.06 -2.60
CA ILE A 13 -8.33 -3.13 -1.45
C ILE A 13 -9.61 -2.28 -1.49
N GLY A 14 -9.86 -1.59 -2.61
CA GLY A 14 -11.04 -0.74 -2.76
C GLY A 14 -12.36 -1.51 -2.82
N MET A 15 -12.38 -2.73 -3.37
CA MET A 15 -13.60 -3.55 -3.45
C MET A 15 -13.95 -4.15 -2.08
N GLY A 16 -12.96 -4.71 -1.41
CA GLY A 16 -13.10 -5.28 -0.07
C GLY A 16 -13.55 -4.25 0.97
N ALA A 17 -13.04 -3.01 0.89
CA ALA A 17 -13.49 -1.91 1.74
C ALA A 17 -15.01 -1.66 1.63
N LEU A 18 -15.57 -1.66 0.41
CA LEU A 18 -17.02 -1.47 0.21
C LEU A 18 -17.83 -2.70 0.66
N ALA A 19 -17.29 -3.90 0.43
CA ALA A 19 -17.89 -5.14 0.91
C ALA A 19 -17.99 -5.16 2.45
N ILE A 20 -16.94 -4.72 3.16
CA ILE A 20 -16.94 -4.55 4.63
C ILE A 20 -18.02 -3.57 5.07
N LEU A 21 -18.18 -2.42 4.39
CA LEU A 21 -19.22 -1.44 4.73
C LEU A 21 -20.63 -2.01 4.56
N LEU A 22 -20.87 -2.75 3.48
CA LEU A 22 -22.16 -3.40 3.24
C LEU A 22 -22.47 -4.47 4.30
N LEU A 23 -21.49 -5.30 4.66
CA LEU A 23 -21.62 -6.27 5.76
C LEU A 23 -21.94 -5.57 7.08
N LYS A 24 -21.26 -4.46 7.41
CA LYS A 24 -21.52 -3.69 8.64
C LYS A 24 -22.89 -3.01 8.65
N LYS A 25 -23.41 -2.59 7.48
CA LYS A 25 -24.82 -2.15 7.31
C LYS A 25 -25.81 -3.34 7.31
N GLY A 26 -25.28 -4.56 7.34
CA GLY A 26 -25.99 -5.83 7.47
C GLY A 26 -26.56 -6.38 6.16
N TYR A 27 -26.13 -5.87 5.00
CA TYR A 27 -26.49 -6.45 3.71
C TYR A 27 -25.87 -7.82 3.52
N LYS A 28 -26.45 -8.64 2.63
CA LYS A 28 -25.83 -9.90 2.23
C LYS A 28 -24.73 -9.61 1.23
N VAL A 29 -23.54 -10.17 1.45
CA VAL A 29 -22.38 -9.95 0.56
C VAL A 29 -21.82 -11.29 0.10
N SER A 30 -21.55 -11.38 -1.19
CA SER A 30 -20.72 -12.44 -1.77
C SER A 30 -19.72 -11.84 -2.77
N GLY A 31 -18.77 -12.64 -3.22
CA GLY A 31 -17.89 -12.23 -4.31
C GLY A 31 -16.95 -13.31 -4.79
N SER A 32 -16.24 -13.00 -5.86
CA SER A 32 -15.23 -13.83 -6.50
C SER A 32 -13.91 -13.08 -6.58
N ASP A 33 -12.80 -13.82 -6.58
CA ASP A 33 -11.48 -13.30 -6.93
C ASP A 33 -10.64 -14.38 -7.60
N LEU A 34 -9.61 -14.02 -8.37
CA LEU A 34 -8.73 -14.98 -9.03
C LEU A 34 -7.81 -15.71 -8.05
N ARG A 35 -7.45 -15.06 -6.94
CA ARG A 35 -6.52 -15.61 -5.94
C ARG A 35 -7.03 -15.34 -4.54
N GLU A 36 -6.71 -16.25 -3.63
CA GLU A 36 -6.93 -16.00 -2.21
C GLU A 36 -5.88 -15.01 -1.68
N ASN A 37 -6.32 -14.06 -0.86
CA ASN A 37 -5.48 -13.10 -0.16
C ASN A 37 -6.05 -12.77 1.23
N GLN A 38 -5.36 -11.92 1.99
CA GLN A 38 -5.79 -11.54 3.34
C GLN A 38 -7.21 -10.94 3.36
N MET A 39 -7.53 -10.06 2.42
CA MET A 39 -8.87 -9.45 2.29
C MET A 39 -9.96 -10.50 2.09
N THR A 40 -9.77 -11.44 1.16
CA THR A 40 -10.76 -12.51 0.92
C THR A 40 -10.98 -13.39 2.15
N ARG A 41 -9.92 -13.68 2.93
CA ARG A 41 -10.03 -14.44 4.18
C ARG A 41 -10.80 -13.66 5.25
N ASP A 42 -10.51 -12.37 5.40
CA ASP A 42 -11.15 -11.54 6.41
C ASP A 42 -12.63 -11.29 6.10
N LEU A 43 -13.00 -11.14 4.83
CA LEU A 43 -14.39 -11.06 4.40
C LEU A 43 -15.17 -12.35 4.68
N ARG A 44 -14.56 -13.53 4.48
CA ARG A 44 -15.19 -14.80 4.86
C ARG A 44 -15.44 -14.88 6.37
N LYS A 45 -14.47 -14.47 7.19
CA LYS A 45 -14.62 -14.41 8.65
C LYS A 45 -15.74 -13.46 9.08
N GLN A 46 -15.97 -12.39 8.33
CA GLN A 46 -17.05 -11.42 8.55
C GLN A 46 -18.41 -11.87 7.96
N GLY A 47 -18.48 -13.06 7.36
CA GLY A 47 -19.74 -13.67 6.89
C GLY A 47 -20.04 -13.50 5.40
N ALA A 48 -19.13 -12.95 4.59
CA ALA A 48 -19.28 -12.95 3.14
C ALA A 48 -19.00 -14.33 2.53
N ARG A 49 -19.76 -14.71 1.50
CA ARG A 49 -19.42 -15.87 0.66
C ARG A 49 -18.38 -15.47 -0.38
N VAL A 50 -17.15 -15.97 -0.28
CA VAL A 50 -16.09 -15.67 -1.25
C VAL A 50 -15.63 -16.92 -2.00
N THR A 51 -15.74 -16.91 -3.33
CA THR A 51 -15.29 -17.97 -4.23
C THR A 51 -13.96 -17.60 -4.89
N ILE A 52 -13.09 -18.58 -5.16
CA ILE A 52 -11.89 -18.38 -5.97
C ILE A 52 -12.16 -18.86 -7.40
N GLY A 53 -11.82 -18.02 -8.38
CA GLY A 53 -12.18 -18.20 -9.80
C GLY A 53 -13.53 -17.58 -10.16
N HIS A 54 -13.70 -17.31 -11.45
CA HIS A 54 -14.92 -16.70 -11.99
C HIS A 54 -15.82 -17.72 -12.67
N ALA A 55 -17.09 -17.79 -12.25
CA ALA A 55 -18.07 -18.74 -12.77
C ALA A 55 -19.48 -18.14 -12.74
N LYS A 56 -20.31 -18.45 -13.75
CA LYS A 56 -21.66 -17.87 -13.91
C LYS A 56 -22.56 -18.12 -12.69
N GLU A 57 -22.32 -19.23 -11.99
CA GLU A 57 -23.08 -19.69 -10.83
C GLU A 57 -22.77 -18.87 -9.57
N ASN A 58 -21.65 -18.13 -9.54
CA ASN A 58 -21.24 -17.34 -8.38
C ASN A 58 -22.23 -16.22 -8.04
N ILE A 59 -22.92 -15.66 -9.04
CA ILE A 59 -23.89 -14.56 -8.85
C ILE A 59 -25.29 -15.04 -8.44
N ALA A 60 -25.46 -16.33 -8.13
CA ALA A 60 -26.78 -16.89 -7.82
C ALA A 60 -27.47 -16.15 -6.67
N GLY A 61 -28.67 -15.60 -6.97
CA GLY A 61 -29.49 -14.84 -6.03
C GLY A 61 -28.93 -13.46 -5.68
N ALA A 62 -28.01 -12.90 -6.46
CA ALA A 62 -27.56 -11.52 -6.31
C ALA A 62 -28.61 -10.53 -6.81
N ASP A 63 -28.87 -9.50 -6.02
CA ASP A 63 -29.73 -8.36 -6.39
C ASP A 63 -28.90 -7.29 -7.13
N PHE A 64 -27.60 -7.19 -6.82
CA PHE A 64 -26.65 -6.29 -7.48
C PHE A 64 -25.32 -7.00 -7.76
N VAL A 65 -24.70 -6.68 -8.89
CA VAL A 65 -23.34 -7.13 -9.22
C VAL A 65 -22.41 -5.93 -9.31
N ILE A 66 -21.29 -5.99 -8.60
CA ILE A 66 -20.31 -4.90 -8.47
C ILE A 66 -18.98 -5.37 -9.01
N PHE A 67 -18.37 -4.57 -9.86
CA PHE A 67 -17.10 -4.92 -10.51
C PHE A 67 -16.11 -3.76 -10.43
N SER A 68 -14.82 -4.09 -10.44
CA SER A 68 -13.73 -3.12 -10.54
C SER A 68 -13.36 -2.86 -12.01
N SER A 69 -12.60 -1.79 -12.26
CA SER A 69 -12.07 -1.49 -13.60
C SER A 69 -11.12 -2.56 -14.14
N ALA A 70 -10.57 -3.43 -13.27
CA ALA A 70 -9.71 -4.54 -13.67
C ALA A 70 -10.48 -5.76 -14.22
N VAL A 71 -11.81 -5.80 -14.06
CA VAL A 71 -12.63 -6.92 -14.55
C VAL A 71 -12.89 -6.74 -16.05
N ALA A 72 -12.44 -7.72 -16.83
CA ALA A 72 -12.65 -7.75 -18.28
C ALA A 72 -14.15 -7.86 -18.64
N GLN A 73 -14.53 -7.27 -19.78
CA GLN A 73 -15.92 -7.20 -20.21
C GLN A 73 -16.52 -8.58 -20.53
N ASP A 74 -15.69 -9.55 -20.88
CA ASP A 74 -16.04 -10.95 -21.18
C ASP A 74 -16.08 -11.84 -19.92
N ASN A 75 -15.89 -11.28 -18.72
CA ASN A 75 -15.98 -12.03 -17.47
C ASN A 75 -17.34 -12.78 -17.37
N PRO A 76 -17.34 -14.09 -17.05
CA PRO A 76 -18.54 -14.91 -17.08
C PRO A 76 -19.63 -14.45 -16.09
N GLU A 77 -19.25 -13.93 -14.93
CA GLU A 77 -20.19 -13.39 -13.94
C GLU A 77 -20.82 -12.10 -14.43
N LEU A 78 -20.03 -11.21 -15.04
CA LEU A 78 -20.51 -9.95 -15.59
C LEU A 78 -21.46 -10.16 -16.77
N GLN A 79 -21.12 -11.08 -17.67
CA GLN A 79 -22.00 -11.49 -18.78
C GLN A 79 -23.31 -12.10 -18.26
N GLN A 80 -23.21 -13.01 -17.29
CA GLN A 80 -24.39 -13.64 -16.70
C GLN A 80 -25.31 -12.63 -15.99
N ALA A 81 -24.74 -11.61 -15.35
CA ALA A 81 -25.50 -10.53 -14.72
C ALA A 81 -26.30 -9.74 -15.76
N ARG A 82 -25.68 -9.42 -16.91
CA ARG A 82 -26.34 -8.75 -18.04
C ARG A 82 -27.46 -9.63 -18.63
N ASP A 83 -27.20 -10.91 -18.87
CA ASP A 83 -28.18 -11.86 -19.41
C ASP A 83 -29.41 -11.98 -18.50
N LYS A 84 -29.19 -12.02 -17.18
CA LYS A 84 -30.26 -12.07 -16.16
C LYS A 84 -30.85 -10.71 -15.82
N LYS A 85 -30.38 -9.63 -16.45
CA LYS A 85 -30.78 -8.23 -16.18
C LYS A 85 -30.63 -7.83 -14.70
N ILE A 86 -29.64 -8.41 -14.03
CA ILE A 86 -29.26 -8.01 -12.66
C ILE A 86 -28.54 -6.66 -12.78
N PRO A 87 -28.94 -5.63 -12.00
CA PRO A 87 -28.26 -4.34 -12.00
C PRO A 87 -26.75 -4.47 -11.73
N VAL A 88 -25.96 -3.90 -12.64
CA VAL A 88 -24.50 -3.90 -12.55
C VAL A 88 -24.01 -2.49 -12.20
N MET A 89 -23.13 -2.40 -11.20
CA MET A 89 -22.50 -1.16 -10.77
C MET A 89 -20.98 -1.27 -10.80
N GLN A 90 -20.30 -0.21 -11.25
CA GLN A 90 -18.88 -0.06 -10.99
C GLN A 90 -18.65 0.29 -9.52
N ARG A 91 -17.45 -0.05 -9.00
CA ARG A 91 -16.99 0.32 -7.65
C ARG A 91 -17.37 1.75 -7.23
N ALA A 92 -17.08 2.74 -8.06
CA ALA A 92 -17.36 4.14 -7.73
C ALA A 92 -18.87 4.46 -7.64
N GLN A 93 -19.72 3.78 -8.41
CA GLN A 93 -21.17 3.96 -8.33
C GLN A 93 -21.70 3.41 -7.00
N LEU A 94 -21.21 2.25 -6.56
CA LEU A 94 -21.55 1.72 -5.23
C LEU A 94 -21.07 2.67 -4.13
N LEU A 95 -19.87 3.24 -4.25
CA LEU A 95 -19.38 4.20 -3.27
C LEU A 95 -20.26 5.46 -3.19
N VAL A 96 -20.70 5.99 -4.34
CA VAL A 96 -21.68 7.10 -4.39
C VAL A 96 -23.01 6.69 -3.73
N GLU A 97 -23.48 5.47 -3.97
CA GLU A 97 -24.69 4.93 -3.33
C GLU A 97 -24.54 4.89 -1.80
N LEU A 98 -23.40 4.39 -1.32
CA LEU A 98 -23.10 4.29 0.12
C LEU A 98 -22.99 5.64 0.82
N MET A 99 -22.69 6.71 0.07
CA MET A 99 -22.66 8.09 0.58
C MET A 99 -24.03 8.74 0.69
N ARG A 100 -25.09 8.16 0.10
CA ARG A 100 -26.43 8.76 0.12
C ARG A 100 -26.92 8.98 1.56
N GLY A 101 -27.46 10.16 1.82
CA GLY A 101 -27.90 10.58 3.15
C GLY A 101 -26.78 11.03 4.09
N GLN A 102 -25.52 11.00 3.66
CA GLN A 102 -24.37 11.50 4.41
C GLN A 102 -23.75 12.73 3.71
N THR A 103 -23.01 13.53 4.48
CA THR A 103 -22.23 14.66 3.99
C THR A 103 -20.89 14.15 3.47
N ALA A 104 -20.76 14.09 2.14
CA ALA A 104 -19.56 13.58 1.48
C ALA A 104 -18.38 14.57 1.55
N ILE A 105 -17.25 14.06 2.03
CA ILE A 105 -15.91 14.66 2.00
C ILE A 105 -15.06 13.79 1.07
N THR A 106 -14.64 14.32 -0.07
CA THR A 106 -13.85 13.57 -1.06
C THR A 106 -12.45 14.15 -1.20
N VAL A 107 -11.46 13.28 -1.34
CA VAL A 107 -10.07 13.67 -1.61
C VAL A 107 -9.67 13.15 -3.00
N ALA A 108 -9.33 14.07 -3.90
CA ALA A 108 -8.85 13.84 -5.25
C ALA A 108 -7.44 14.41 -5.44
N GLY A 109 -6.82 14.14 -6.59
CA GLY A 109 -5.50 14.63 -6.99
C GLY A 109 -4.56 13.48 -7.34
N ALA A 110 -3.49 13.73 -8.11
CA ALA A 110 -2.61 12.64 -8.54
C ALA A 110 -1.93 11.93 -7.35
N HIS A 111 -1.38 12.71 -6.41
CA HIS A 111 -0.59 12.20 -5.30
C HIS A 111 -1.12 12.64 -3.93
N GLY A 112 -0.89 11.83 -2.89
CA GLY A 112 -1.21 12.19 -1.50
C GLY A 112 -2.68 11.96 -1.09
N LYS A 113 -3.54 11.47 -1.98
CA LYS A 113 -4.96 11.20 -1.70
C LYS A 113 -5.17 10.34 -0.46
N THR A 114 -4.58 9.16 -0.43
CA THR A 114 -4.75 8.21 0.67
C THR A 114 -4.28 8.77 2.01
N THR A 115 -3.12 9.44 2.03
CA THR A 115 -2.57 10.08 3.24
C THR A 115 -3.49 11.18 3.75
N THR A 116 -3.91 12.10 2.88
CA THR A 116 -4.80 13.21 3.24
C THR A 116 -6.17 12.71 3.71
N THR A 117 -6.74 11.70 3.04
CA THR A 117 -8.00 11.04 3.44
C THR A 117 -7.87 10.43 4.83
N SER A 118 -6.72 9.82 5.14
CA SER A 118 -6.46 9.18 6.42
C SER A 118 -6.26 10.19 7.55
N MET A 119 -5.53 11.29 7.29
CA MET A 119 -5.39 12.41 8.24
C MET A 119 -6.76 13.03 8.56
N ILE A 120 -7.58 13.30 7.54
CA ILE A 120 -8.94 13.83 7.71
C ILE A 120 -9.81 12.85 8.52
N SER A 121 -9.75 11.57 8.18
CA SER A 121 -10.51 10.53 8.90
C SER A 121 -10.11 10.48 10.38
N ASN A 122 -8.81 10.50 10.69
CA ASN A 122 -8.30 10.52 12.06
C ASN A 122 -8.76 11.77 12.81
N MET A 123 -8.67 12.95 12.19
CA MET A 123 -9.14 14.21 12.76
C MET A 123 -10.63 14.16 13.11
N LEU A 124 -11.48 13.69 12.20
CA LEU A 124 -12.92 13.59 12.42
C LEU A 124 -13.27 12.56 13.51
N ILE A 125 -12.55 11.44 13.58
CA ILE A 125 -12.71 10.46 14.65
C ILE A 125 -12.33 11.08 16.00
N LYS A 126 -11.19 11.78 16.08
CA LYS A 126 -10.71 12.45 17.30
C LYS A 126 -11.62 13.58 17.74
N ALA A 127 -12.27 14.26 16.81
CA ALA A 127 -13.30 15.25 17.09
C ALA A 127 -14.65 14.64 17.54
N GLY A 128 -14.77 13.32 17.65
CA GLY A 128 -16.01 12.64 18.06
C GLY A 128 -17.11 12.65 16.99
N LEU A 129 -16.77 13.01 15.74
CA LEU A 129 -17.75 13.16 14.66
C LEU A 129 -18.14 11.83 14.00
N ARG A 130 -17.51 10.71 14.41
CA ARG A 130 -17.83 9.32 14.02
C ARG A 130 -18.08 9.15 12.51
N PRO A 131 -17.14 9.54 11.63
CA PRO A 131 -17.34 9.46 10.18
C PRO A 131 -17.44 8.01 9.71
N THR A 132 -18.19 7.79 8.62
CA THR A 132 -17.97 6.61 7.78
C THR A 132 -16.77 6.88 6.87
N THR A 133 -15.90 5.89 6.68
CA THR A 133 -14.65 6.05 5.91
C THR A 133 -14.47 4.92 4.91
N ALA A 134 -13.98 5.27 3.71
CA ALA A 134 -13.55 4.33 2.68
C ALA A 134 -12.22 4.81 2.09
N ILE A 135 -11.12 4.15 2.45
CA ILE A 135 -9.75 4.62 2.19
C ILE A 135 -9.06 3.63 1.24
N GLY A 136 -8.32 4.14 0.24
CA GLY A 136 -7.61 3.34 -0.76
C GLY A 136 -6.41 2.53 -0.24
N GLY A 137 -6.17 2.53 1.07
CA GLY A 137 -5.06 1.84 1.73
C GLY A 137 -5.38 1.52 3.18
N MET A 138 -4.57 0.66 3.81
CA MET A 138 -4.76 0.28 5.21
C MET A 138 -4.19 1.35 6.15
N VAL A 139 -5.06 2.04 6.86
CA VAL A 139 -4.69 2.96 7.94
C VAL A 139 -4.19 2.15 9.12
N THR A 140 -3.00 2.44 9.64
CA THR A 140 -2.41 1.73 10.79
C THR A 140 -2.77 2.37 12.13
N SER A 141 -3.25 3.62 12.12
CA SER A 141 -3.72 4.34 13.32
C SER A 141 -4.98 3.70 13.91
N GLY A 142 -4.85 2.94 15.00
CA GLY A 142 -5.93 2.33 15.76
C GLY A 142 -5.65 0.87 16.16
N PRO A 143 -6.47 0.23 17.02
CA PRO A 143 -6.17 -1.08 17.62
C PRO A 143 -6.07 -2.26 16.65
N SER A 144 -6.41 -2.09 15.37
CA SER A 144 -6.46 -3.19 14.39
C SER A 144 -6.12 -2.78 12.96
N GLY A 145 -5.81 -1.51 12.71
CA GLY A 145 -5.84 -0.91 11.39
C GLY A 145 -7.21 -1.01 10.69
N TYR A 146 -7.48 -0.16 9.70
CA TYR A 146 -8.72 -0.27 8.92
C TYR A 146 -8.57 0.31 7.51
N GLN A 147 -9.32 -0.26 6.57
CA GLN A 147 -9.50 0.29 5.20
C GLN A 147 -10.87 0.92 5.03
N ALA A 148 -11.85 0.45 5.80
CA ALA A 148 -13.17 1.07 5.90
C ALA A 148 -13.73 0.97 7.32
N SER A 149 -14.36 2.04 7.77
CA SER A 149 -15.05 2.10 9.05
C SER A 149 -16.48 2.59 8.83
N LEU A 150 -17.45 1.89 9.42
CA LEU A 150 -18.82 2.39 9.47
C LEU A 150 -18.96 3.25 10.71
N GLY A 151 -19.28 4.53 10.51
CA GLY A 151 -19.52 5.47 11.59
C GLY A 151 -20.99 5.88 11.66
N GLU A 152 -21.44 6.25 12.86
CA GLU A 152 -22.81 6.71 13.13
C GLU A 152 -23.01 8.21 12.85
N GLY A 153 -21.94 8.92 12.49
CA GLY A 153 -21.97 10.35 12.21
C GLY A 153 -22.46 10.69 10.81
N LYS A 154 -22.69 11.99 10.59
CA LYS A 154 -23.20 12.50 9.32
C LYS A 154 -22.18 12.51 8.18
N TYR A 155 -20.87 12.43 8.47
CA TYR A 155 -19.83 12.56 7.46
C TYR A 155 -19.46 11.21 6.82
N PHE A 156 -19.21 11.24 5.51
CA PHE A 156 -18.60 10.15 4.77
C PHE A 156 -17.31 10.66 4.14
N VAL A 157 -16.16 10.08 4.49
CA VAL A 157 -14.86 10.44 3.94
C VAL A 157 -14.41 9.38 2.95
N ALA A 158 -14.04 9.79 1.74
CA ALA A 158 -13.51 8.87 0.74
C ALA A 158 -12.40 9.47 -0.10
N GLU A 159 -11.50 8.60 -0.53
CA GLU A 159 -10.63 8.84 -1.67
C GLU A 159 -11.43 8.66 -2.97
N THR A 160 -11.25 9.59 -3.91
CA THR A 160 -11.80 9.46 -5.27
C THR A 160 -10.70 9.20 -6.27
N ASP A 161 -10.99 8.32 -7.23
CA ASP A 161 -10.04 7.81 -8.20
C ASP A 161 -10.27 8.49 -9.56
N GLU A 162 -9.26 9.20 -10.03
CA GLU A 162 -9.26 9.88 -11.31
C GLU A 162 -8.93 8.95 -12.48
N SER A 163 -8.31 7.79 -12.23
CA SER A 163 -7.66 6.96 -13.26
C SER A 163 -8.56 6.47 -14.39
N ASP A 164 -9.85 6.33 -14.12
CA ASP A 164 -10.89 5.91 -15.08
C ASP A 164 -12.02 6.96 -15.18
N GLY A 165 -11.76 8.18 -14.72
CA GLY A 165 -12.73 9.28 -14.64
C GLY A 165 -13.85 9.06 -13.63
N SER A 166 -13.79 8.03 -12.78
CA SER A 166 -14.87 7.71 -11.85
C SER A 166 -15.09 8.77 -10.76
N PHE A 167 -14.08 9.56 -10.41
CA PHE A 167 -14.23 10.75 -9.55
C PHE A 167 -15.28 11.75 -10.06
N LEU A 168 -15.61 11.74 -11.36
CA LEU A 168 -16.67 12.54 -11.95
C LEU A 168 -18.08 12.04 -11.59
N LYS A 169 -18.23 10.93 -10.87
CA LYS A 169 -19.54 10.43 -10.43
C LYS A 169 -19.98 11.05 -9.10
N PHE A 170 -19.06 11.73 -8.41
CA PHE A 170 -19.29 12.27 -7.08
C PHE A 170 -19.81 13.71 -7.16
N SER A 171 -20.70 14.05 -6.22
CA SER A 171 -21.16 15.42 -5.98
C SER A 171 -20.95 15.75 -4.49
N PRO A 172 -19.68 15.96 -4.09
CA PRO A 172 -19.31 16.10 -2.69
C PRO A 172 -19.76 17.44 -2.11
N LYS A 173 -19.99 17.47 -0.79
CA LYS A 173 -20.16 18.71 -0.04
C LYS A 173 -18.82 19.41 0.13
N TYR A 174 -17.77 18.64 0.40
CA TYR A 174 -16.41 19.14 0.61
C TYR A 174 -15.45 18.38 -0.29
N SER A 175 -14.70 19.11 -1.10
CA SER A 175 -13.69 18.54 -2.00
C SER A 175 -12.31 18.98 -1.56
N VAL A 176 -11.39 18.03 -1.43
CA VAL A 176 -9.96 18.30 -1.29
C VAL A 176 -9.27 17.87 -2.58
N ILE A 177 -8.49 18.75 -3.20
CA ILE A 177 -7.69 18.41 -4.39
C ILE A 177 -6.22 18.66 -4.06
N THR A 178 -5.42 17.60 -4.09
CA THR A 178 -4.03 17.65 -3.61
C THR A 178 -3.04 18.20 -4.63
N ASN A 179 -3.19 17.87 -5.90
CA ASN A 179 -2.35 18.29 -7.04
C ASN A 179 -2.92 17.73 -8.35
N ILE A 180 -2.40 18.22 -9.48
CA ILE A 180 -2.69 17.70 -10.82
C ILE A 180 -1.35 17.40 -11.52
N ASP A 181 -1.11 16.13 -11.81
CA ASP A 181 0.10 15.65 -12.49
C ASP A 181 -0.26 14.84 -13.76
N PHE A 182 0.73 14.56 -14.60
CA PHE A 182 0.56 13.83 -15.86
C PHE A 182 0.41 12.33 -15.63
N GLU A 183 -0.76 11.90 -15.20
CA GLU A 183 -1.08 10.49 -14.97
C GLU A 183 -2.32 10.02 -15.75
N HIS A 184 -2.43 8.70 -15.91
CA HIS A 184 -3.60 8.03 -16.48
C HIS A 184 -3.95 8.48 -17.90
N ILE A 185 -2.92 8.70 -18.72
CA ILE A 185 -3.06 9.16 -20.12
C ILE A 185 -3.79 8.15 -21.01
N ASP A 186 -3.82 6.88 -20.63
CA ASP A 186 -4.65 5.87 -21.31
C ASP A 186 -6.14 6.25 -21.30
N TYR A 187 -6.58 6.98 -20.27
CA TYR A 187 -7.94 7.49 -20.12
C TYR A 187 -8.07 8.97 -20.53
N PHE A 188 -7.14 9.83 -20.08
CA PHE A 188 -7.24 11.27 -20.32
C PHE A 188 -6.67 11.72 -21.66
N HIS A 189 -5.89 10.88 -22.33
CA HIS A 189 -5.18 11.10 -23.60
C HIS A 189 -4.07 12.16 -23.52
N ASP A 190 -4.33 13.33 -22.96
CA ASP A 190 -3.41 14.46 -22.91
C ASP A 190 -3.65 15.36 -21.68
N TRP A 191 -2.79 16.37 -21.52
CA TRP A 191 -2.90 17.38 -20.46
C TRP A 191 -4.26 18.10 -20.46
N ASP A 192 -4.79 18.45 -21.62
CA ASP A 192 -6.07 19.15 -21.71
C ASP A 192 -7.21 18.25 -21.22
N GLY A 193 -7.15 16.94 -21.48
CA GLY A 193 -8.08 15.95 -20.96
C GLY A 193 -8.06 15.88 -19.44
N ILE A 194 -6.87 15.87 -18.84
CA ILE A 194 -6.68 15.90 -17.38
C ILE A 194 -7.28 17.19 -16.80
N LEU A 195 -6.89 18.36 -17.33
CA LEU A 195 -7.35 19.66 -16.84
C LEU A 195 -8.88 19.82 -16.98
N ARG A 196 -9.47 19.40 -18.11
CA ARG A 196 -10.93 19.40 -18.30
C ARG A 196 -11.64 18.51 -17.28
N ALA A 197 -11.08 17.35 -16.95
CA ALA A 197 -11.66 16.47 -15.97
C ALA A 197 -11.64 17.08 -14.55
N TYR A 198 -10.51 17.65 -14.13
CA TYR A 198 -10.41 18.33 -12.84
C TYR A 198 -11.29 19.59 -12.75
N ALA A 199 -11.35 20.40 -13.81
CA ALA A 199 -12.29 21.52 -13.94
C ALA A 199 -13.75 21.07 -13.70
N ARG A 200 -14.14 19.96 -14.34
CA ARG A 200 -15.48 19.40 -14.17
C ARG A 200 -15.70 18.87 -12.76
N PHE A 201 -14.70 18.28 -12.11
CA PHE A 201 -14.79 17.83 -10.72
C PHE A 201 -14.93 19.00 -9.74
N ILE A 202 -14.16 20.07 -9.93
CA ILE A 202 -14.27 21.33 -9.17
C ILE A 202 -15.72 21.84 -9.22
N GLY A 203 -16.30 21.92 -10.41
CA GLY A 203 -17.69 22.36 -10.62
C GLY A 203 -18.77 21.42 -10.03
N ARG A 204 -18.41 20.21 -9.58
CA ARG A 204 -19.33 19.28 -8.90
C ARG A 204 -19.35 19.42 -7.38
N THR A 205 -18.43 20.18 -6.81
CA THR A 205 -18.49 20.52 -5.38
C THR A 205 -19.75 21.33 -5.11
N ALA A 206 -20.50 20.97 -4.07
CA ALA A 206 -21.76 21.64 -3.74
C ALA A 206 -21.55 23.14 -3.55
N ARG A 207 -22.47 23.97 -4.07
CA ARG A 207 -22.38 25.45 -4.01
C ARG A 207 -22.30 25.99 -2.59
N ASP A 208 -23.00 25.34 -1.67
CA ASP A 208 -23.01 25.63 -0.24
C ASP A 208 -21.93 24.84 0.53
N GLY A 209 -20.96 24.28 -0.19
CA GLY A 209 -19.83 23.49 0.28
C GLY A 209 -18.51 24.27 0.38
N LEU A 210 -17.40 23.54 0.31
CA LEU A 210 -16.04 24.13 0.27
C LEU A 210 -15.12 23.31 -0.64
N LEU A 211 -14.39 24.01 -1.50
CA LEU A 211 -13.23 23.46 -2.21
C LEU A 211 -11.96 23.79 -1.44
N ILE A 212 -11.16 22.78 -1.11
CA ILE A 212 -9.85 22.90 -0.48
C ILE A 212 -8.82 22.45 -1.51
N ALA A 213 -7.88 23.33 -1.86
CA ALA A 213 -6.98 23.08 -2.98
C ALA A 213 -5.54 23.49 -2.66
N CYS A 214 -4.58 22.69 -3.11
CA CYS A 214 -3.17 23.05 -3.03
C CYS A 214 -2.89 24.24 -3.96
N GLY A 215 -2.60 25.41 -3.40
CA GLY A 215 -2.37 26.63 -4.20
C GLY A 215 -0.92 26.80 -4.66
N ASP A 216 -0.03 25.89 -4.28
CA ASP A 216 1.33 25.76 -4.82
C ASP A 216 1.34 25.01 -6.18
N ASP A 217 0.29 24.25 -6.48
CA ASP A 217 0.15 23.56 -7.76
C ASP A 217 -0.38 24.53 -8.82
N GLY A 218 0.47 24.86 -9.79
CA GLY A 218 0.14 25.84 -10.84
C GLY A 218 -1.03 25.42 -11.73
N ASN A 219 -1.14 24.12 -12.03
CA ASN A 219 -2.24 23.57 -12.85
C ASN A 219 -3.57 23.72 -12.11
N LEU A 220 -3.61 23.31 -10.85
CA LEU A 220 -4.78 23.41 -9.98
C LEU A 220 -5.15 24.87 -9.71
N ARG A 221 -4.17 25.72 -9.41
CA ARG A 221 -4.37 27.16 -9.19
C ARG A 221 -5.06 27.83 -10.38
N GLY A 222 -4.67 27.47 -11.60
CA GLY A 222 -5.29 27.95 -12.83
C GLY A 222 -6.77 27.55 -13.00
N LEU A 223 -7.24 26.50 -12.32
CA LEU A 223 -8.62 26.00 -12.40
C LEU A 223 -9.52 26.51 -11.27
N LEU A 224 -8.99 27.12 -10.21
CA LEU A 224 -9.77 27.50 -9.02
C LEU A 224 -10.88 28.52 -9.33
N ALA A 225 -10.69 29.38 -10.33
CA ALA A 225 -11.69 30.35 -10.77
C ALA A 225 -12.99 29.70 -11.30
N GLN A 226 -12.95 28.41 -11.61
CA GLN A 226 -14.12 27.64 -12.07
C GLN A 226 -14.98 27.10 -10.91
N SER A 227 -14.53 27.27 -9.66
CA SER A 227 -15.30 26.85 -8.49
C SER A 227 -16.60 27.62 -8.37
N LEU A 228 -17.70 26.91 -8.13
CA LEU A 228 -19.01 27.49 -7.84
C LEU A 228 -19.28 27.65 -6.33
N CYS A 229 -18.29 27.35 -5.50
CA CYS A 229 -18.33 27.43 -4.05
C CYS A 229 -17.07 28.15 -3.54
N PRO A 230 -17.05 28.58 -2.25
CA PRO A 230 -15.84 29.14 -1.65
C PRO A 230 -14.64 28.20 -1.80
N VAL A 231 -13.45 28.80 -1.99
CA VAL A 231 -12.18 28.09 -2.11
C VAL A 231 -11.31 28.43 -0.90
N ARG A 232 -10.64 27.44 -0.34
CA ARG A 232 -9.61 27.58 0.69
C ARG A 232 -8.30 27.00 0.16
N THR A 233 -7.29 27.84 -0.03
CA THR A 233 -6.00 27.37 -0.55
C THR A 233 -5.07 26.94 0.58
N TYR A 234 -4.20 25.98 0.31
CA TYR A 234 -3.15 25.58 1.23
C TYR A 234 -1.84 25.31 0.49
N GLY A 235 -0.71 25.46 1.19
CA GLY A 235 0.61 25.28 0.59
C GLY A 235 1.69 26.07 1.32
N PHE A 236 2.92 26.03 0.83
CA PHE A 236 4.05 26.80 1.34
C PHE A 236 4.07 28.23 0.82
N GLY A 237 3.45 28.50 -0.34
CA GLY A 237 3.37 29.84 -0.92
C GLY A 237 2.66 30.82 0.02
N PRO A 238 3.13 32.08 0.13
CA PRO A 238 2.58 33.07 1.07
C PRO A 238 1.15 33.51 0.71
N ASP A 239 0.72 33.31 -0.53
CA ASP A 239 -0.63 33.65 -1.00
C ASP A 239 -1.68 32.59 -0.63
N ASN A 240 -1.28 31.48 0.00
CA ASN A 240 -2.22 30.45 0.43
C ASN A 240 -2.91 30.85 1.74
N ASP A 241 -4.16 30.42 1.92
CA ASP A 241 -4.87 30.68 3.17
C ASP A 241 -4.28 29.91 4.35
N VAL A 242 -3.91 28.63 4.16
CA VAL A 242 -3.27 27.81 5.20
C VAL A 242 -1.84 27.52 4.79
N THR A 243 -0.88 28.00 5.59
CA THR A 243 0.55 27.89 5.30
C THR A 243 1.34 27.23 6.43
N ALA A 244 2.56 26.81 6.10
CA ALA A 244 3.53 26.26 7.04
C ALA A 244 4.87 27.02 6.96
N GLN A 245 5.40 27.41 8.12
CA GLN A 245 6.71 28.05 8.27
C GLN A 245 7.56 27.30 9.30
N ASN A 246 8.84 27.68 9.42
CA ASN A 246 9.76 27.12 10.41
C ASN A 246 9.81 25.58 10.37
N ILE A 247 9.86 25.02 9.16
CA ILE A 247 9.76 23.58 8.93
C ILE A 247 11.09 22.91 9.27
N SER A 248 11.07 22.02 10.25
CA SER A 248 12.16 21.11 10.59
C SER A 248 11.74 19.68 10.25
N LEU A 249 12.63 18.93 9.59
CA LEU A 249 12.39 17.56 9.13
C LEU A 249 13.52 16.69 9.66
N ASP A 250 13.18 15.57 10.29
CA ASP A 250 14.14 14.59 10.79
C ASP A 250 13.53 13.18 10.78
N ALA A 251 14.26 12.20 11.32
CA ALA A 251 13.82 10.80 11.36
C ALA A 251 12.60 10.54 12.27
N SER A 252 12.24 11.49 13.16
CA SER A 252 11.05 11.44 14.02
C SER A 252 9.80 12.03 13.34
N GLY A 253 9.97 12.72 12.21
CA GLY A 253 8.88 13.22 11.39
C GLY A 253 9.08 14.66 10.95
N ALA A 254 8.06 15.50 11.13
CA ALA A 254 8.07 16.89 10.68
C ALA A 254 7.52 17.83 11.75
N ARG A 255 8.22 18.93 12.02
CA ARG A 255 7.76 20.00 12.90
C ARG A 255 7.60 21.29 12.11
N PHE A 256 6.48 21.99 12.26
CA PHE A 256 6.26 23.26 11.57
C PHE A 256 5.25 24.14 12.32
N GLU A 257 5.38 25.45 12.13
CA GLU A 257 4.38 26.42 12.55
C GLU A 257 3.30 26.50 11.47
N CYS A 258 2.04 26.33 11.85
CA CYS A 258 0.90 26.43 10.95
C CYS A 258 0.24 27.80 11.09
N LEU A 259 -0.09 28.42 9.96
CA LEU A 259 -0.68 29.74 9.91
C LEU A 259 -1.99 29.71 9.12
N LEU A 260 -2.95 30.53 9.55
CA LEU A 260 -4.16 30.86 8.82
C LEU A 260 -4.10 32.34 8.42
N GLN A 261 -4.05 32.63 7.13
CA GLN A 261 -4.01 33.97 6.56
C GLN A 261 -2.89 34.81 7.19
N GLY A 262 -1.70 34.21 7.30
CA GLY A 262 -0.50 34.82 7.89
C GLY A 262 -0.49 34.91 9.42
N LYS A 263 -1.55 34.47 10.12
CA LYS A 263 -1.59 34.45 11.59
C LYS A 263 -1.28 33.05 12.11
N SER A 264 -0.35 32.97 13.06
CA SER A 264 0.01 31.70 13.69
C SER A 264 -1.19 31.07 14.42
N LEU A 265 -1.46 29.80 14.11
CA LEU A 265 -2.35 28.93 14.87
C LEU A 265 -1.56 28.20 15.97
N GLY A 266 -0.28 27.92 15.71
CA GLY A 266 0.62 27.20 16.59
C GLY A 266 1.39 26.10 15.86
N THR A 267 2.15 25.33 16.64
CA THR A 267 3.07 24.33 16.10
C THR A 267 2.43 22.95 16.01
N ILE A 268 2.59 22.30 14.85
CA ILE A 268 2.26 20.89 14.63
C ILE A 268 3.57 20.08 14.61
N GLN A 269 3.53 18.92 15.24
CA GLN A 269 4.54 17.86 15.11
C GLN A 269 3.85 16.67 14.46
N LEU A 270 4.32 16.22 13.30
CA LEU A 270 3.90 14.97 12.65
C LEU A 270 4.90 13.88 12.98
N GLN A 271 4.44 12.62 13.07
CA GLN A 271 5.31 11.45 13.17
C GLN A 271 5.79 10.96 11.79
N VAL A 272 5.23 11.51 10.70
CA VAL A 272 5.63 11.22 9.32
C VAL A 272 6.61 12.27 8.80
N PRO A 273 7.72 11.86 8.17
CA PRO A 273 8.67 12.80 7.60
C PRO A 273 8.21 13.34 6.24
N GLY A 274 8.88 14.39 5.78
CA GLY A 274 8.76 14.90 4.42
C GLY A 274 7.80 16.07 4.24
N LYS A 275 8.20 17.04 3.40
CA LYS A 275 7.41 18.24 3.08
C LYS A 275 6.04 17.92 2.49
N HIS A 276 5.93 16.85 1.70
CA HIS A 276 4.67 16.42 1.12
C HIS A 276 3.63 16.06 2.20
N ASN A 277 4.05 15.51 3.35
CA ASN A 277 3.16 15.23 4.47
C ASN A 277 2.77 16.49 5.24
N VAL A 278 3.63 17.50 5.30
CA VAL A 278 3.27 18.84 5.82
C VAL A 278 2.16 19.45 4.96
N VAL A 279 2.28 19.35 3.63
CA VAL A 279 1.25 19.82 2.67
C VAL A 279 -0.08 19.07 2.85
N ASN A 280 -0.04 17.73 2.97
CA ASN A 280 -1.22 16.92 3.24
C ASN A 280 -1.89 17.31 4.59
N ALA A 281 -1.08 17.59 5.62
CA ALA A 281 -1.58 18.01 6.92
C ALA A 281 -2.27 19.39 6.85
N MET A 282 -1.77 20.33 6.06
CA MET A 282 -2.41 21.63 5.86
C MET A 282 -3.79 21.53 5.21
N ALA A 283 -3.99 20.57 4.28
CA ALA A 283 -5.32 20.28 3.73
C ALA A 283 -6.30 19.82 4.84
N CYS A 284 -5.82 18.99 5.76
CA CYS A 284 -6.59 18.53 6.91
C CYS A 284 -6.93 19.69 7.86
N VAL A 285 -5.97 20.58 8.14
CA VAL A 285 -6.19 21.80 8.95
C VAL A 285 -7.26 22.68 8.31
N ALA A 286 -7.16 22.94 7.00
CA ALA A 286 -8.12 23.76 6.27
C ALA A 286 -9.57 23.22 6.41
N LEU A 287 -9.76 21.91 6.28
CA LEU A 287 -11.06 21.27 6.47
C LEU A 287 -11.52 21.35 7.93
N GLY A 288 -10.64 21.01 8.89
CA GLY A 288 -10.97 20.98 10.32
C GLY A 288 -11.47 22.33 10.82
N LEU A 289 -10.77 23.41 10.46
CA LEU A 289 -11.16 24.77 10.80
C LEU A 289 -12.50 25.15 10.17
N HIS A 290 -12.74 24.78 8.91
CA HIS A 290 -14.02 25.05 8.25
C HIS A 290 -15.19 24.33 8.94
N LEU A 291 -14.98 23.10 9.41
CA LEU A 291 -15.99 22.32 10.14
C LEU A 291 -16.17 22.78 11.60
N GLY A 292 -15.43 23.81 12.05
CA GLY A 292 -15.49 24.32 13.41
C GLY A 292 -14.81 23.42 14.45
N ILE A 293 -13.91 22.53 14.04
CA ILE A 293 -13.14 21.69 14.95
C ILE A 293 -12.11 22.54 15.67
N GLY A 294 -12.05 22.45 17.01
CA GLY A 294 -11.11 23.21 17.81
C GLY A 294 -9.65 22.91 17.45
N TRP A 295 -8.81 23.94 17.43
CA TRP A 295 -7.40 23.85 17.04
C TRP A 295 -6.64 22.74 17.76
N GLU A 296 -6.82 22.61 19.08
CA GLU A 296 -6.14 21.58 19.87
C GLU A 296 -6.49 20.15 19.44
N VAL A 297 -7.73 19.92 18.99
CA VAL A 297 -8.15 18.61 18.46
C VAL A 297 -7.49 18.34 17.11
N ILE A 298 -7.43 19.35 16.23
CA ILE A 298 -6.74 19.24 14.94
C ILE A 298 -5.26 18.93 15.16
N ARG A 299 -4.59 19.74 15.99
CA ARG A 299 -3.17 19.61 16.34
C ARG A 299 -2.85 18.24 16.92
N ALA A 300 -3.61 17.79 17.92
CA ALA A 300 -3.43 16.48 18.52
C ALA A 300 -3.66 15.33 17.53
N SER A 301 -4.72 15.42 16.71
CA SER A 301 -5.02 14.38 15.72
C SER A 301 -3.93 14.21 14.67
N LEU A 302 -3.29 15.31 14.26
CA LEU A 302 -2.17 15.26 13.31
C LEU A 302 -0.89 14.76 13.98
N GLY A 303 -0.67 15.06 15.26
CA GLY A 303 0.52 14.60 15.98
C GLY A 303 0.51 13.14 16.44
N GLU A 304 -0.67 12.55 16.53
CA GLU A 304 -0.85 11.11 16.77
C GLU A 304 -0.93 10.28 15.47
N TYR A 305 -1.00 10.94 14.31
CA TYR A 305 -1.05 10.24 13.02
C TYR A 305 0.30 9.60 12.72
N THR A 306 0.32 8.27 12.56
CA THR A 306 1.55 7.50 12.35
C THR A 306 1.85 7.24 10.88
N ASN A 307 1.06 6.46 10.16
CA ASN A 307 1.14 6.32 8.69
C ASN A 307 -0.05 5.53 8.12
N VAL A 308 -0.01 5.32 6.81
CA VAL A 308 -0.74 4.27 6.10
C VAL A 308 0.29 3.21 5.72
N GLN A 309 -0.10 1.94 5.65
CA GLN A 309 0.81 0.90 5.16
C GLN A 309 1.42 1.29 3.81
N ARG A 310 2.72 1.03 3.64
CA ARG A 310 3.50 1.37 2.45
C ARG A 310 3.57 2.88 2.14
N ARG A 311 3.41 3.76 3.12
CA ARG A 311 3.67 5.21 2.97
C ARG A 311 4.75 5.61 3.96
N PHE A 312 5.99 5.61 3.50
CA PHE A 312 7.21 5.74 4.29
C PHE A 312 7.20 4.83 5.53
N GLN A 313 6.80 3.58 5.34
CA GLN A 313 6.60 2.65 6.44
C GLN A 313 7.94 2.05 6.88
N ILE A 314 8.37 2.34 8.10
CA ILE A 314 9.49 1.62 8.71
C ILE A 314 9.03 0.19 9.01
N LYS A 315 9.61 -0.78 8.29
CA LYS A 315 9.33 -2.21 8.43
C LYS A 315 10.18 -2.85 9.51
N ALA A 316 11.45 -2.44 9.60
CA ALA A 316 12.39 -2.94 10.60
C ALA A 316 13.48 -1.92 10.92
N LYS A 317 14.04 -2.04 12.12
CA LYS A 317 15.28 -1.39 12.55
C LYS A 317 16.16 -2.48 13.16
N PHE A 318 17.40 -2.60 12.71
CA PHE A 318 18.34 -3.59 13.24
C PHE A 318 19.73 -3.01 13.36
N GLY A 319 20.27 -3.03 14.58
CA GLY A 319 21.41 -2.20 14.92
C GLY A 319 21.14 -0.76 14.46
N ASP A 320 21.96 -0.30 13.52
CA ASP A 320 21.81 1.00 12.89
C ASP A 320 21.45 0.87 11.39
N ILE A 321 20.69 -0.13 10.97
CA ILE A 321 20.15 -0.28 9.60
C ILE A 321 18.62 -0.15 9.66
N TRP A 322 18.06 0.66 8.76
CA TRP A 322 16.62 0.90 8.71
C TRP A 322 16.06 0.39 7.38
N VAL A 323 14.93 -0.33 7.43
CA VAL A 323 14.21 -0.80 6.24
C VAL A 323 12.88 -0.05 6.14
N VAL A 324 12.67 0.62 5.02
CA VAL A 324 11.47 1.41 4.72
C VAL A 324 10.78 0.86 3.47
N ASP A 325 9.46 0.74 3.51
CA ASP A 325 8.60 0.37 2.38
C ASP A 325 7.72 1.57 1.99
N ASP A 326 7.77 1.95 0.71
CA ASP A 326 6.98 3.02 0.13
C ASP A 326 6.34 2.61 -1.22
N TYR A 327 5.07 2.98 -1.37
CA TYR A 327 4.24 2.76 -2.55
C TYR A 327 4.61 3.65 -3.74
N ALA A 328 5.53 4.60 -3.55
CA ALA A 328 6.01 5.54 -4.56
C ALA A 328 6.41 4.82 -5.87
N HIS A 329 5.74 5.19 -6.95
CA HIS A 329 5.95 4.61 -8.28
C HIS A 329 5.89 5.66 -9.39
N HIS A 330 5.33 6.84 -9.11
CA HIS A 330 5.42 8.02 -9.97
C HIS A 330 6.69 8.83 -9.66
N PRO A 331 7.36 9.47 -10.64
CA PRO A 331 8.55 10.30 -10.43
C PRO A 331 8.42 11.33 -9.30
N THR A 332 7.27 12.01 -9.21
CA THR A 332 6.99 12.99 -8.16
C THR A 332 7.02 12.35 -6.76
N GLU A 333 6.44 11.15 -6.63
CA GLU A 333 6.41 10.39 -5.36
C GLU A 333 7.81 9.86 -5.01
N ILE A 334 8.56 9.34 -5.99
CA ILE A 334 9.91 8.82 -5.80
C ILE A 334 10.81 9.95 -5.28
N LYS A 335 10.82 11.10 -5.97
CA LYS A 335 11.61 12.27 -5.56
C LYS A 335 11.24 12.75 -4.16
N ALA A 336 9.95 12.82 -3.84
CA ALA A 336 9.49 13.24 -2.52
C ALA A 336 9.93 12.27 -1.41
N THR A 337 9.87 10.97 -1.68
CA THR A 337 10.27 9.90 -0.76
C THR A 337 11.78 9.92 -0.52
N LEU A 338 12.58 10.01 -1.59
CA LEU A 338 14.04 10.06 -1.48
C LEU A 338 14.54 11.37 -0.84
N ALA A 339 13.84 12.49 -1.07
CA ALA A 339 14.13 13.73 -0.37
C ALA A 339 13.90 13.60 1.15
N ALA A 340 12.82 12.94 1.57
CA ALA A 340 12.58 12.64 2.98
C ALA A 340 13.64 11.69 3.55
N ALA A 341 14.00 10.64 2.82
CA ALA A 341 15.03 9.68 3.20
C ALA A 341 16.39 10.36 3.49
N ARG A 342 16.82 11.29 2.63
CA ARG A 342 18.07 12.05 2.83
C ARG A 342 18.05 12.96 4.06
N GLN A 343 16.88 13.46 4.45
CA GLN A 343 16.73 14.33 5.62
C GLN A 343 16.78 13.56 6.94
N MET A 344 16.76 12.23 6.91
CA MET A 344 16.87 11.41 8.12
C MET A 344 18.27 11.37 8.73
N GLY A 345 19.28 11.98 8.09
CA GLY A 345 20.65 12.03 8.61
C GLY A 345 21.35 10.68 8.64
N ARG A 346 20.98 9.78 7.73
CA ARG A 346 21.54 8.42 7.59
C ARG A 346 22.81 8.47 6.73
N LYS A 347 23.69 7.49 6.91
CA LYS A 347 25.02 7.46 6.26
C LYS A 347 24.90 7.24 4.76
N ARG A 348 24.06 6.28 4.34
CA ARG A 348 23.74 6.00 2.94
C ARG A 348 22.26 5.72 2.76
N VAL A 349 21.74 6.00 1.57
CA VAL A 349 20.41 5.60 1.11
C VAL A 349 20.55 4.58 -0.02
N LEU A 350 20.15 3.34 0.26
CA LEU A 350 20.12 2.22 -0.69
C LEU A 350 18.68 2.04 -1.17
N ALA A 351 18.40 2.34 -2.42
CA ALA A 351 17.04 2.22 -2.98
C ALA A 351 16.86 0.93 -3.78
N ILE A 352 15.70 0.31 -3.63
CA ILE A 352 15.22 -0.81 -4.43
C ILE A 352 13.96 -0.33 -5.14
N PHE A 353 13.95 -0.30 -6.46
CA PHE A 353 12.82 0.19 -7.23
C PHE A 353 12.27 -0.87 -8.19
N GLN A 354 10.98 -1.14 -8.07
CA GLN A 354 10.22 -1.93 -9.04
C GLN A 354 9.35 -0.98 -9.88
N PRO A 355 9.70 -0.76 -11.17
CA PRO A 355 8.85 0.02 -12.06
C PRO A 355 7.46 -0.64 -12.19
N HIS A 356 6.41 0.17 -12.35
CA HIS A 356 5.04 -0.32 -12.37
C HIS A 356 4.30 0.14 -13.63
N ARG A 357 3.83 -0.84 -14.42
CA ARG A 357 3.22 -0.72 -15.76
C ARG A 357 4.20 -0.31 -16.86
N TYR A 358 4.08 -0.92 -18.03
CA TYR A 358 4.89 -0.61 -19.20
C TYR A 358 4.52 0.74 -19.79
N THR A 359 3.23 1.07 -19.87
CA THR A 359 2.76 2.37 -20.40
C THR A 359 3.32 3.53 -19.59
N ARG A 360 3.25 3.46 -18.26
CA ARG A 360 3.82 4.49 -17.38
C ARG A 360 5.34 4.65 -17.58
N VAL A 361 6.07 3.53 -17.62
CA VAL A 361 7.53 3.59 -17.81
C VAL A 361 7.86 4.22 -19.16
N GLN A 362 7.10 3.93 -20.21
CA GLN A 362 7.25 4.57 -21.52
C GLN A 362 6.96 6.07 -21.47
N SER A 363 5.85 6.48 -20.85
CA SER A 363 5.40 7.88 -20.83
C SER A 363 6.25 8.79 -19.95
N LEU A 364 6.87 8.24 -18.91
CA LEU A 364 7.65 8.99 -17.91
C LEU A 364 9.12 8.57 -17.89
N TRP A 365 9.62 8.07 -19.02
CA TRP A 365 10.94 7.46 -19.12
C TRP A 365 12.06 8.35 -18.57
N ASP A 366 12.07 9.62 -19.00
CA ASP A 366 13.08 10.59 -18.58
C ASP A 366 12.87 11.09 -17.14
N GLU A 367 11.62 11.25 -16.73
CA GLU A 367 11.25 11.71 -15.39
C GLU A 367 11.61 10.66 -14.33
N ILE A 368 11.35 9.38 -14.62
CA ILE A 368 11.78 8.25 -13.79
C ILE A 368 13.29 8.25 -13.69
N ALA A 369 14.00 8.37 -14.82
CA ALA A 369 15.47 8.38 -14.83
C ALA A 369 16.07 9.46 -13.92
N LYS A 370 15.47 10.65 -13.90
CA LYS A 370 15.89 11.79 -13.08
C LYS A 370 15.43 11.73 -11.62
N SER A 371 14.69 10.69 -11.21
CA SER A 371 14.12 10.63 -9.86
C SER A 371 15.10 10.20 -8.77
N PHE A 372 16.20 9.57 -9.16
CA PHE A 372 17.11 8.87 -8.26
C PHE A 372 18.33 9.69 -7.83
N PHE A 373 18.34 10.99 -8.13
CA PHE A 373 19.49 11.85 -7.84
C PHE A 373 19.75 11.94 -6.32
N GLY A 374 21.02 11.82 -5.94
CA GLY A 374 21.47 11.88 -4.55
C GLY A 374 21.27 10.59 -3.76
N LEU A 375 21.14 9.46 -4.44
CA LEU A 375 21.24 8.12 -3.84
C LEU A 375 22.69 7.63 -3.79
N ASP A 376 22.95 6.66 -2.92
CA ASP A 376 24.25 5.99 -2.81
C ASP A 376 24.29 4.67 -3.60
N TYR A 377 23.14 4.01 -3.78
CA TYR A 377 23.02 2.77 -4.52
C TYR A 377 21.57 2.54 -4.98
N LEU A 378 21.38 2.05 -6.21
CA LEU A 378 20.06 1.72 -6.74
C LEU A 378 20.01 0.28 -7.28
N ILE A 379 19.01 -0.46 -6.84
CA ILE A 379 18.66 -1.79 -7.37
C ILE A 379 17.35 -1.64 -8.15
N LEU A 380 17.36 -2.06 -9.41
CA LEU A 380 16.18 -2.15 -10.27
C LEU A 380 15.75 -3.61 -10.39
N THR A 381 14.45 -3.86 -10.31
CA THR A 381 13.87 -5.16 -10.67
C THR A 381 13.09 -5.08 -11.97
N ASP A 382 12.54 -6.19 -12.42
CA ASP A 382 11.59 -6.23 -13.52
C ASP A 382 10.41 -5.27 -13.34
N ILE A 383 9.87 -4.82 -14.48
CA ILE A 383 8.65 -4.03 -14.53
C ILE A 383 7.47 -4.90 -14.06
N TYR A 384 6.77 -4.47 -13.02
CA TYR A 384 5.52 -5.07 -12.61
C TYR A 384 4.42 -4.72 -13.61
N ALA A 385 4.01 -5.69 -14.43
CA ALA A 385 3.14 -5.47 -15.59
C ALA A 385 1.72 -4.98 -15.22
N ALA A 386 1.20 -5.33 -14.04
CA ALA A 386 -0.18 -5.03 -13.64
C ALA A 386 -1.25 -5.39 -14.71
N SER A 387 -1.07 -6.52 -15.40
CA SER A 387 -1.90 -7.04 -16.51
C SER A 387 -1.66 -6.40 -17.89
N GLU A 388 -0.66 -5.54 -18.05
CA GLU A 388 -0.25 -5.04 -19.36
C GLU A 388 0.60 -6.04 -20.13
N LYS A 389 0.51 -5.98 -21.46
CA LYS A 389 1.46 -6.69 -22.32
C LYS A 389 2.78 -5.93 -22.34
N PRO A 390 3.93 -6.63 -22.38
CA PRO A 390 5.22 -5.97 -22.57
C PRO A 390 5.22 -5.08 -23.81
N ILE A 391 5.81 -3.90 -23.69
CA ILE A 391 6.01 -2.96 -24.80
C ILE A 391 7.45 -3.12 -25.30
N GLU A 392 7.61 -3.29 -26.61
CA GLU A 392 8.93 -3.45 -27.23
C GLU A 392 9.85 -2.28 -26.87
N GLY A 393 11.07 -2.59 -26.41
CA GLY A 393 12.05 -1.60 -26.00
C GLY A 393 11.84 -0.99 -24.61
N ILE A 394 10.75 -1.27 -23.92
CA ILE A 394 10.48 -0.79 -22.56
C ILE A 394 10.83 -1.89 -21.56
N THR A 395 12.06 -1.85 -21.04
CA THR A 395 12.59 -2.85 -20.11
C THR A 395 13.38 -2.19 -18.99
N SER A 396 13.43 -2.81 -17.81
CA SER A 396 14.26 -2.32 -16.69
C SER A 396 15.75 -2.28 -17.02
N ALA A 397 16.25 -3.15 -17.90
CA ALA A 397 17.63 -3.13 -18.37
C ALA A 397 17.95 -1.86 -19.17
N LYS A 398 17.08 -1.46 -20.09
CA LYS A 398 17.24 -0.18 -20.81
C LYS A 398 17.01 1.03 -19.91
N LEU A 399 16.08 0.92 -18.95
CA LEU A 399 15.83 1.98 -17.97
C LEU A 399 17.05 2.19 -17.07
N LYS A 400 17.75 1.11 -16.69
CA LYS A 400 19.03 1.16 -15.98
C LYS A 400 20.04 2.02 -16.74
N GLU A 401 20.27 1.72 -18.02
CA GLU A 401 21.22 2.48 -18.85
C GLU A 401 20.87 3.98 -18.89
N ARG A 402 19.57 4.29 -19.00
CA ARG A 402 19.09 5.67 -18.96
C ARG A 402 19.33 6.34 -17.61
N ILE A 403 19.07 5.64 -16.50
CA ILE A 403 19.30 6.13 -15.14
C ILE A 403 20.79 6.40 -14.91
N GLU A 404 21.68 5.53 -15.37
CA GLU A 404 23.14 5.68 -15.24
C GLU A 404 23.68 6.95 -15.94
N GLN A 405 22.98 7.44 -16.96
CA GLN A 405 23.33 8.72 -17.61
C GLN A 405 22.99 9.95 -16.75
N GLU A 406 22.03 9.84 -15.84
CA GLU A 406 21.55 10.95 -15.00
C GLU A 406 22.05 10.86 -13.55
N ASN A 407 22.45 9.67 -13.10
CA ASN A 407 22.76 9.39 -11.70
C ASN A 407 24.18 8.84 -11.57
N PRO A 408 25.03 9.49 -10.75
CA PRO A 408 26.42 9.07 -10.57
C PRO A 408 26.57 7.83 -9.66
N CYS A 409 25.49 7.36 -9.03
CA CYS A 409 25.55 6.21 -8.13
C CYS A 409 25.58 4.87 -8.90
N PRO A 410 26.12 3.80 -8.31
CA PRO A 410 25.98 2.47 -8.86
C PRO A 410 24.50 2.08 -9.02
N VAL A 411 24.14 1.62 -10.22
CA VAL A 411 22.82 1.06 -10.52
C VAL A 411 23.00 -0.40 -10.92
N VAL A 412 22.25 -1.30 -10.31
CA VAL A 412 22.24 -2.72 -10.67
C VAL A 412 20.83 -3.16 -11.03
N TYR A 413 20.73 -4.12 -11.93
CA TYR A 413 19.49 -4.80 -12.25
C TYR A 413 19.57 -6.23 -11.71
N LEU A 414 18.58 -6.65 -10.94
CA LEU A 414 18.52 -7.96 -10.30
C LEU A 414 17.11 -8.57 -10.44
N ASP A 415 17.06 -9.89 -10.56
CA ASP A 415 15.83 -10.64 -10.35
C ASP A 415 15.34 -10.39 -8.91
N LYS A 416 14.02 -10.21 -8.74
CA LYS A 416 13.43 -9.87 -7.42
C LYS A 416 13.82 -10.85 -6.31
N LYS A 417 13.94 -12.14 -6.62
CA LYS A 417 14.33 -13.22 -5.68
C LYS A 417 15.75 -13.05 -5.10
N ASP A 418 16.62 -12.32 -5.79
CA ASP A 418 18.02 -12.15 -5.42
C ASP A 418 18.27 -10.83 -4.67
N VAL A 419 17.27 -9.93 -4.65
CA VAL A 419 17.40 -8.58 -4.08
C VAL A 419 17.67 -8.61 -2.57
N ALA A 420 16.88 -9.40 -1.82
CA ALA A 420 17.01 -9.41 -0.36
C ALA A 420 18.41 -9.86 0.07
N ARG A 421 18.91 -10.94 -0.53
CA ARG A 421 20.27 -11.43 -0.32
C ARG A 421 21.33 -10.39 -0.65
N HIS A 422 21.24 -9.77 -1.84
CA HIS A 422 22.19 -8.75 -2.27
C HIS A 422 22.25 -7.55 -1.32
N VAL A 423 21.09 -7.12 -0.81
CA VAL A 423 21.00 -6.02 0.15
C VAL A 423 21.59 -6.40 1.51
N ILE A 424 21.33 -7.63 1.99
CA ILE A 424 21.91 -8.14 3.25
C ILE A 424 23.44 -8.16 3.17
N ASP A 425 24.01 -8.58 2.04
CA ASP A 425 25.47 -8.60 1.82
C ASP A 425 26.08 -7.18 1.70
N LEU A 426 25.29 -6.20 1.24
CA LEU A 426 25.73 -4.82 0.96
C LEU A 426 25.56 -3.84 2.13
N ALA A 427 24.52 -4.03 2.94
CA ALA A 427 24.10 -3.07 3.95
C ALA A 427 25.05 -3.04 5.15
N THR A 428 25.30 -1.83 5.66
CA THR A 428 26.20 -1.58 6.80
C THR A 428 25.53 -0.66 7.83
N PRO A 429 25.97 -0.68 9.10
CA PRO A 429 25.47 0.26 10.11
C PRO A 429 25.51 1.72 9.62
N GLY A 430 24.39 2.42 9.81
CA GLY A 430 24.13 3.77 9.34
C GLY A 430 23.25 3.85 8.09
N ASP A 431 23.04 2.73 7.38
CA ASP A 431 22.29 2.72 6.13
C ASP A 431 20.78 2.82 6.31
N LEU A 432 20.12 3.38 5.30
CA LEU A 432 18.69 3.36 5.09
C LEU A 432 18.40 2.61 3.80
N VAL A 433 17.77 1.45 3.91
CA VAL A 433 17.25 0.67 2.80
C VAL A 433 15.82 1.09 2.54
N ILE A 434 15.53 1.54 1.31
CA ILE A 434 14.20 1.96 0.92
C ILE A 434 13.69 1.17 -0.28
N VAL A 435 12.54 0.52 -0.09
CA VAL A 435 11.85 -0.26 -1.11
C VAL A 435 10.73 0.60 -1.70
N LEU A 436 10.76 0.78 -3.02
CA LEU A 436 9.91 1.70 -3.78
C LEU A 436 9.12 0.92 -4.84
N GLY A 437 7.80 1.02 -4.79
CA GLY A 437 6.93 0.59 -5.88
C GLY A 437 5.53 0.20 -5.42
N ALA A 438 4.57 0.22 -6.36
CA ALA A 438 3.17 -0.13 -6.11
C ALA A 438 2.87 -1.63 -6.22
N GLY A 439 3.76 -2.39 -6.87
CA GLY A 439 3.58 -3.81 -7.14
C GLY A 439 3.86 -4.70 -5.93
N ASP A 440 4.39 -5.88 -6.23
CA ASP A 440 4.68 -6.93 -5.26
C ASP A 440 6.08 -6.83 -4.62
N ILE A 441 6.80 -5.73 -4.87
CA ILE A 441 8.11 -5.45 -4.25
C ILE A 441 8.04 -5.30 -2.73
N THR A 442 6.86 -5.00 -2.16
CA THR A 442 6.64 -4.97 -0.70
C THR A 442 7.03 -6.29 -0.02
N TYR A 443 6.91 -7.43 -0.71
CA TYR A 443 7.37 -8.71 -0.17
C TYR A 443 8.88 -8.79 0.02
N VAL A 444 9.67 -8.06 -0.77
CA VAL A 444 11.11 -7.92 -0.54
C VAL A 444 11.37 -7.08 0.72
N ALA A 445 10.54 -6.05 0.97
CA ALA A 445 10.63 -5.29 2.21
C ALA A 445 10.28 -6.15 3.44
N ASP A 446 9.28 -7.03 3.31
CA ASP A 446 8.92 -8.02 4.34
C ASP A 446 10.04 -9.05 4.56
N GLU A 447 10.63 -9.58 3.48
CA GLU A 447 11.74 -10.53 3.55
C GLU A 447 12.97 -9.90 4.22
N LEU A 448 13.33 -8.67 3.84
CA LEU A 448 14.40 -7.90 4.48
C LEU A 448 14.09 -7.65 5.95
N ALA A 449 12.85 -7.28 6.29
CA ALA A 449 12.46 -7.08 7.68
C ALA A 449 12.55 -8.39 8.48
N TRP A 450 12.11 -9.51 7.91
CA TRP A 450 12.13 -10.82 8.55
C TRP A 450 13.55 -11.35 8.77
N ALA A 451 14.37 -11.35 7.72
CA ALA A 451 15.77 -11.79 7.77
C ALA A 451 16.58 -11.02 8.84
N VAL A 452 16.13 -9.82 9.15
CA VAL A 452 16.78 -8.87 10.05
C VAL A 452 16.13 -8.87 11.46
N GLN A 453 14.88 -9.32 11.61
CA GLN A 453 14.16 -9.46 12.89
C GLN A 453 14.30 -10.85 13.53
N GLY A 454 14.75 -11.86 12.79
CA GLY A 454 14.87 -13.27 13.20
C GLY A 454 15.85 -13.60 14.33
N ASP A 455 16.15 -12.66 15.24
CA ASP A 455 17.12 -12.87 16.35
C ASP A 455 16.70 -12.20 17.68
N GLN A 456 15.43 -11.76 17.83
CA GLN A 456 14.96 -11.06 19.05
C GLN A 456 14.04 -11.86 19.99
N ASN A 457 13.76 -13.14 19.75
CA ASN A 457 12.84 -13.90 20.61
C ASN A 457 13.48 -14.54 21.86
N ASP A 458 14.80 -14.51 22.03
CA ASP A 458 15.45 -14.96 23.28
C ASP A 458 16.32 -13.84 23.84
N GLY A 459 15.88 -13.24 24.94
CA GLY A 459 16.49 -12.09 25.62
C GLY A 459 17.89 -12.32 26.19
N GLN A 460 18.88 -12.62 25.34
CA GLN A 460 20.30 -12.48 25.62
C GLN A 460 21.02 -11.87 24.40
N PRO A 461 21.83 -10.81 24.58
CA PRO A 461 22.70 -10.33 23.51
C PRO A 461 23.78 -11.40 23.27
N ARG A 462 23.73 -12.08 22.13
CA ARG A 462 24.85 -12.92 21.70
C ARG A 462 25.98 -12.02 21.19
N PRO A 463 27.22 -12.17 21.68
CA PRO A 463 28.34 -11.39 21.17
C PRO A 463 28.71 -11.86 19.76
N GLY A 464 28.59 -10.95 18.78
CA GLY A 464 29.46 -10.93 17.60
C GLY A 464 29.42 -12.14 16.66
N ALA A 465 28.24 -12.62 16.26
CA ALA A 465 28.13 -13.37 15.01
C ALA A 465 27.72 -12.38 13.90
N PRO A 466 28.58 -12.07 12.91
CA PRO A 466 28.10 -11.40 11.71
C PRO A 466 27.04 -12.28 11.05
N LEU A 467 26.00 -11.67 10.49
CA LEU A 467 24.99 -12.31 9.61
C LEU A 467 25.61 -12.84 8.29
N THR A 468 26.91 -13.10 8.27
CA THR A 468 27.65 -13.77 7.21
C THR A 468 27.65 -15.27 7.45
N ALA A 469 26.63 -15.94 6.96
CA ALA A 469 26.82 -17.29 6.42
C ALA A 469 26.58 -17.19 4.91
N THR A 470 27.63 -16.77 4.21
CA THR A 470 27.74 -16.83 2.75
C THR A 470 27.26 -18.21 2.29
N LEU A 471 26.20 -18.29 1.48
CA LEU A 471 25.80 -19.50 0.72
C LEU A 471 26.81 -19.74 -0.43
N GLY A 472 28.10 -19.77 -0.07
CA GLY A 472 29.23 -20.14 -0.89
C GLY A 472 30.10 -21.03 -0.04
N ASN A 473 30.01 -22.34 -0.30
CA ASN A 473 30.71 -23.43 0.39
C ASN A 473 30.32 -23.69 1.86
N TYR A 474 29.02 -23.76 2.16
CA TYR A 474 28.60 -24.50 3.34
C TYR A 474 28.75 -26.00 3.06
N ASP A 475 29.69 -26.66 3.74
CA ASP A 475 29.72 -28.12 3.74
C ASP A 475 28.52 -28.59 4.55
N ILE A 476 27.55 -29.21 3.86
CA ILE A 476 26.30 -29.65 4.46
C ILE A 476 26.53 -30.65 5.60
N LYS A 477 27.71 -31.28 5.65
CA LYS A 477 28.17 -32.14 6.75
C LYS A 477 28.35 -31.39 8.08
N GLN A 478 28.56 -30.07 8.04
CA GLN A 478 28.73 -29.23 9.24
C GLN A 478 27.40 -28.85 9.90
N LEU A 479 26.27 -29.07 9.24
CA LEU A 479 24.93 -28.80 9.78
C LEU A 479 24.45 -29.89 10.74
N GLY A 480 25.25 -30.95 10.95
CA GLY A 480 24.87 -32.09 11.78
C GLY A 480 23.68 -32.86 11.20
N ARG A 481 22.78 -33.30 12.08
CA ARG A 481 21.60 -34.08 11.75
C ARG A 481 20.45 -33.17 11.30
N ILE A 482 20.09 -33.26 10.03
CA ILE A 482 19.10 -32.41 9.38
C ILE A 482 17.76 -33.13 9.30
N GLY A 483 16.70 -32.56 9.88
CA GLY A 483 15.34 -33.07 9.73
C GLY A 483 14.58 -32.31 8.65
N VAL A 484 14.02 -33.01 7.67
CA VAL A 484 13.12 -32.41 6.68
C VAL A 484 11.68 -32.73 7.08
N LEU A 485 10.97 -31.75 7.62
CA LEU A 485 9.58 -31.87 8.05
C LEU A 485 8.68 -31.67 6.83
N MET A 486 7.90 -32.67 6.46
CA MET A 486 7.09 -32.68 5.25
C MET A 486 5.72 -33.30 5.52
N GLY A 487 4.79 -33.18 4.58
CA GLY A 487 3.43 -33.66 4.74
C GLY A 487 2.48 -32.63 5.36
N GLY A 488 1.97 -32.92 6.56
CA GLY A 488 0.97 -32.10 7.22
C GLY A 488 -0.48 -32.43 6.83
N TYR A 489 -1.40 -31.56 7.25
CA TYR A 489 -2.86 -31.75 7.10
C TYR A 489 -3.53 -30.73 6.19
N SER A 490 -2.76 -29.92 5.49
CA SER A 490 -3.30 -28.99 4.51
C SER A 490 -3.82 -29.76 3.28
N SER A 491 -4.60 -29.08 2.45
CA SER A 491 -4.96 -29.56 1.12
C SER A 491 -3.75 -29.78 0.21
N GLU A 492 -2.58 -29.28 0.61
CA GLU A 492 -1.32 -29.33 -0.14
C GLU A 492 -0.36 -30.40 0.39
N ARG A 493 -0.85 -31.32 1.24
CA ARG A 493 -0.05 -32.42 1.80
C ARG A 493 0.81 -33.14 0.76
N GLU A 494 0.22 -33.53 -0.37
CA GLU A 494 0.91 -34.25 -1.44
C GLU A 494 2.04 -33.40 -2.07
N ILE A 495 1.83 -32.09 -2.17
CA ILE A 495 2.86 -31.15 -2.64
C ILE A 495 3.99 -31.08 -1.61
N SER A 496 3.64 -30.96 -0.33
CA SER A 496 4.60 -30.94 0.78
C SER A 496 5.46 -32.20 0.87
N LEU A 497 4.85 -33.38 0.71
CA LEU A 497 5.59 -34.65 0.64
C LEU A 497 6.55 -34.67 -0.55
N ARG A 498 6.10 -34.25 -1.73
CA ARG A 498 6.93 -34.23 -2.95
C ARG A 498 8.09 -33.25 -2.83
N SER A 499 7.84 -32.01 -2.40
CA SER A 499 8.89 -31.02 -2.21
C SER A 499 9.84 -31.41 -1.10
N GLY A 500 9.33 -31.92 0.02
CA GLY A 500 10.14 -32.39 1.14
C GLY A 500 11.03 -33.56 0.76
N THR A 501 10.52 -34.51 -0.03
CA THR A 501 11.31 -35.64 -0.55
C THR A 501 12.43 -35.14 -1.46
N ALA A 502 12.12 -34.23 -2.40
CA ALA A 502 13.13 -33.65 -3.29
C ALA A 502 14.24 -32.90 -2.54
N VAL A 503 13.87 -32.15 -1.49
CA VAL A 503 14.83 -31.48 -0.61
C VAL A 503 15.68 -32.50 0.14
N ALA A 504 15.07 -33.50 0.77
CA ALA A 504 15.78 -34.52 1.53
C ALA A 504 16.79 -35.29 0.65
N GLU A 505 16.40 -35.66 -0.57
CA GLU A 505 17.31 -36.29 -1.54
C GLU A 505 18.46 -35.38 -1.94
N SER A 506 18.19 -34.09 -2.17
CA SER A 506 19.23 -33.12 -2.53
C SER A 506 20.25 -32.96 -1.41
N LEU A 507 19.79 -32.83 -0.17
CA LEU A 507 20.64 -32.70 1.01
C LEU A 507 21.50 -33.97 1.22
N LYS A 508 20.93 -35.16 1.01
CA LYS A 508 21.67 -36.44 1.05
C LYS A 508 22.73 -36.52 -0.05
N ARG A 509 22.42 -36.10 -1.28
CA ARG A 509 23.39 -36.07 -2.40
C ARG A 509 24.59 -35.17 -2.11
N GLN A 510 24.41 -34.13 -1.30
CA GLN A 510 25.49 -33.24 -0.86
C GLN A 510 26.24 -33.76 0.38
N GLY A 511 25.87 -34.93 0.90
CA GLY A 511 26.58 -35.61 1.99
C GLY A 511 26.04 -35.34 3.39
N GLY A 512 24.84 -34.75 3.53
CA GLY A 512 24.25 -34.46 4.83
C GLY A 512 23.63 -35.68 5.52
N GLU A 513 23.63 -35.67 6.85
CA GLU A 513 22.88 -36.65 7.65
C GLU A 513 21.41 -36.23 7.73
N VAL A 514 20.56 -36.76 6.83
CA VAL A 514 19.19 -36.27 6.65
C VAL A 514 18.13 -37.29 7.06
N VAL A 515 17.20 -36.86 7.90
CA VAL A 515 16.00 -37.60 8.31
C VAL A 515 14.75 -36.94 7.72
N SER A 516 13.96 -37.68 6.95
CA SER A 516 12.65 -37.23 6.48
C SER A 516 11.59 -37.52 7.54
N ILE A 517 10.81 -36.51 7.92
CA ILE A 517 9.80 -36.63 8.97
C ILE A 517 8.44 -36.27 8.36
N ASP A 518 7.57 -37.26 8.18
CA ASP A 518 6.20 -37.05 7.75
C ASP A 518 5.34 -36.59 8.93
N ILE A 519 4.91 -35.34 8.88
CA ILE A 519 4.09 -34.72 9.90
C ILE A 519 2.64 -35.14 9.71
N THR A 520 2.22 -36.03 10.60
CA THR A 520 0.87 -36.56 10.69
C THR A 520 0.14 -36.11 11.95
N VAL A 521 0.59 -35.03 12.60
CA VAL A 521 -0.10 -34.41 13.75
C VAL A 521 -0.49 -32.95 13.46
N ARG A 522 -1.66 -32.51 13.93
CA ARG A 522 -2.23 -31.17 13.66
C ARG A 522 -1.80 -30.10 14.67
N ASP A 523 -1.24 -30.53 15.78
CA ASP A 523 -0.96 -29.69 16.93
C ASP A 523 0.50 -29.23 16.89
N LYS A 524 0.72 -27.90 16.94
CA LYS A 524 2.06 -27.29 16.85
C LYS A 524 3.02 -27.88 17.88
N GLU A 525 2.59 -27.97 19.14
CA GLU A 525 3.45 -28.47 20.22
C GLU A 525 3.84 -29.93 19.99
N LYS A 526 2.89 -30.75 19.52
CA LYS A 526 3.19 -32.15 19.15
C LYS A 526 4.13 -32.27 17.97
N ILE A 527 4.04 -31.38 16.97
CA ILE A 527 5.00 -31.34 15.84
C ILE A 527 6.40 -31.01 16.37
N THR A 528 6.52 -29.99 17.23
CA THR A 528 7.79 -29.60 17.84
C THR A 528 8.36 -30.72 18.70
N SER A 529 7.53 -31.38 19.52
CA SER A 529 7.94 -32.56 20.32
C SER A 529 8.39 -33.72 19.44
N LEU A 530 7.67 -34.00 18.35
CA LEU A 530 8.04 -35.02 17.39
C LEU A 530 9.40 -34.70 16.75
N ALA A 531 9.59 -33.47 16.26
CA ALA A 531 10.85 -33.04 15.68
C ALA A 531 12.03 -33.17 16.67
N ARG A 532 11.82 -32.76 17.93
CA ARG A 532 12.82 -32.90 19.01
C ARG A 532 13.19 -34.37 19.30
N SER A 533 12.26 -35.31 19.12
CA SER A 533 12.52 -36.74 19.35
C SER A 533 13.54 -37.33 18.36
N TYR A 534 13.78 -36.67 17.23
CA TYR A 534 14.78 -37.08 16.24
C TYR A 534 16.18 -36.54 16.52
N SER A 535 16.37 -35.77 17.61
CA SER A 535 17.68 -35.18 17.96
C SER A 535 18.33 -34.44 16.79
N LEU A 536 17.56 -33.55 16.15
CA LEU A 536 17.98 -32.78 14.99
C LEU A 536 18.82 -31.57 15.43
N ASP A 537 19.88 -31.27 14.70
CA ASP A 537 20.65 -30.03 14.83
C ASP A 537 19.99 -28.90 14.02
N VAL A 538 19.40 -29.23 12.86
CA VAL A 538 18.70 -28.30 11.97
C VAL A 538 17.41 -28.93 11.47
N ALA A 539 16.34 -28.13 11.35
CA ALA A 539 15.09 -28.54 10.74
C ALA A 539 14.79 -27.70 9.48
N PHE A 540 14.62 -28.37 8.35
CA PHE A 540 14.08 -27.77 7.13
C PHE A 540 12.57 -28.03 7.07
N ILE A 541 11.77 -26.97 7.11
CA ILE A 541 10.31 -27.06 7.14
C ILE A 541 9.78 -27.02 5.71
N ALA A 542 9.52 -28.19 5.14
CA ALA A 542 8.89 -28.37 3.84
C ALA A 542 7.37 -28.61 3.94
N LEU A 543 6.72 -28.03 4.96
CA LEU A 543 5.27 -28.08 5.15
C LEU A 543 4.59 -26.99 4.30
N HIS A 544 3.56 -27.37 3.54
CA HIS A 544 2.79 -26.42 2.72
C HIS A 544 1.48 -26.04 3.40
N GLY A 545 1.09 -24.77 3.32
CA GLY A 545 -0.09 -24.24 3.98
C GLY A 545 0.06 -24.10 5.50
N ARG A 546 -1.03 -24.37 6.23
CA ARG A 546 -1.11 -24.17 7.69
C ARG A 546 -0.05 -24.99 8.43
N LEU A 547 0.65 -24.34 9.37
CA LEU A 547 1.81 -24.85 10.12
C LEU A 547 3.13 -24.91 9.33
N GLY A 548 3.15 -24.46 8.08
CA GLY A 548 4.34 -24.42 7.25
C GLY A 548 4.68 -23.02 6.78
N GLU A 549 3.99 -22.55 5.75
CA GLU A 549 4.20 -21.23 5.13
C GLU A 549 3.66 -20.07 5.98
N ASP A 550 2.85 -20.38 7.00
CA ASP A 550 2.36 -19.41 7.97
C ASP A 550 3.36 -19.10 9.09
N GLY A 551 4.56 -19.70 9.05
CA GLY A 551 5.63 -19.46 10.01
C GLY A 551 5.35 -20.04 11.39
N ALA A 552 4.30 -20.86 11.56
CA ALA A 552 3.91 -21.29 12.89
C ALA A 552 4.84 -22.36 13.47
N ILE A 553 5.62 -23.10 12.68
CA ILE A 553 6.54 -24.14 13.16
C ILE A 553 7.99 -23.66 13.23
N GLN A 554 8.38 -22.75 12.35
CA GLN A 554 9.62 -21.96 12.40
C GLN A 554 9.71 -21.25 13.75
#